data_AF-A0A2M9ZX26-F1
#
_entry.id   AF-A0A2M9ZX26-F1
#
_cell.length_a   1.000
_cell.length_b   1.000
_cell.length_c   1.000
_cell.angle_alpha   90.00
_cell.angle_beta   90.00
_cell.angle_gamma   90.00
#
_symmetry.space_group_name_H-M   'P 1'
#
loop_
_entity.id
_entity.type
_entity.pdbx_description
1 polymer ?
#
loop_
_entity_poly.entity_id
_entity_poly.type
_entity_poly.pdbx_seq_one_letter_code
_entity_poly.pdbx_strand_id
1 'polypeptide(L)'
;MDIFQFSYHSIGYISGTIFTVFLIISLLKLKGKTVQAWILVIYLLFVLFLNFGFLVRTSLFLPSLSKPACFLIALYTSFSNLVLLYFIYSFFGIDRKKESRIALLTLFSAGMFGFLFYVLKNINSDVSYNFSIQMFEFQNPASTAPMGSIHFLTFIWILVVILRENINVRKGLSFEPNTNAIIEKERAIQMSRNFGLAILLHGLFSLTYTFYGLGYLSFSNFQLILTSATSLQLFFYTVLYLNYFPEPSSFMIKILGVSLATVLILLCVVARISFVLIESHYDEAKKTEIENLRENLKLGRGNILPKDVLYLISSSNPNNTSRSDSSDNNEGEYISKRMYRVLSLPENKPVYIIWYTFYSEGRIYEIGYPYESYSKMIHSIVSIIALILISSSIFLILALPYLIRKGLRDLTTDRIAL
;
A
#
# COMPACT_ATOMS: atom_id res chain seq x y z
N MET A 1 -14.71 20.55 -4.37
CA MET A 1 -13.73 19.54 -3.95
C MET A 1 -12.41 20.16 -3.54
N ASP A 2 -11.99 19.84 -2.32
CA ASP A 2 -10.72 20.26 -1.75
C ASP A 2 -9.54 19.52 -2.40
N ILE A 3 -8.39 20.19 -2.46
CA ILE A 3 -7.13 19.62 -3.00
C ILE A 3 -6.71 18.40 -2.18
N PHE A 4 -6.91 18.46 -0.86
CA PHE A 4 -6.54 17.42 0.08
C PHE A 4 -7.77 16.56 0.39
N GLN A 5 -7.74 15.31 -0.05
CA GLN A 5 -8.84 14.38 0.13
C GLN A 5 -8.28 12.97 0.28
N PHE A 6 -8.17 12.54 1.52
CA PHE A 6 -7.76 11.18 1.82
C PHE A 6 -8.79 10.14 1.34
N SER A 7 -8.32 9.17 0.57
CA SER A 7 -8.99 7.90 0.39
C SER A 7 -8.64 6.92 1.51
N TYR A 8 -9.43 5.86 1.65
CA TYR A 8 -9.19 4.83 2.67
C TYR A 8 -7.83 4.14 2.56
N HIS A 9 -7.28 4.05 1.34
CA HIS A 9 -5.95 3.49 1.10
C HIS A 9 -4.82 4.34 1.70
N SER A 10 -5.07 5.64 1.92
CA SER A 10 -4.05 6.57 2.44
C SER A 10 -3.46 6.10 3.76
N ILE A 11 -4.25 5.50 4.64
CA ILE A 11 -3.80 5.10 5.99
C ILE A 11 -2.63 4.11 5.92
N GLY A 12 -2.74 3.10 5.04
CA GLY A 12 -1.67 2.13 4.82
C GLY A 12 -0.38 2.79 4.33
N TYR A 13 -0.50 3.77 3.44
CA TYR A 13 0.65 4.48 2.88
C TYR A 13 1.22 5.55 3.80
N ILE A 14 0.42 6.19 4.65
CA ILE A 14 0.89 7.07 5.74
C ILE A 14 1.75 6.23 6.70
N SER A 15 1.20 5.08 7.13
CA SER A 15 1.87 4.12 8.00
C SER A 15 3.22 3.66 7.42
N GLY A 16 3.21 3.15 6.18
CA GLY A 16 4.41 2.72 5.48
C GLY A 16 5.44 3.85 5.28
N THR A 17 4.97 5.06 4.98
CA THR A 17 5.84 6.23 4.81
C THR A 17 6.52 6.62 6.11
N ILE A 18 5.77 6.76 7.21
CA ILE A 18 6.32 7.11 8.53
C ILE A 18 7.35 6.06 8.97
N PHE A 19 7.01 4.78 8.81
CA PHE A 19 7.92 3.71 9.22
C PHE A 19 9.19 3.67 8.37
N THR A 20 9.06 3.84 7.05
CA THR A 20 10.23 3.89 6.14
C THR A 20 11.13 5.09 6.46
N VAL A 21 10.56 6.27 6.68
CA VAL A 21 11.29 7.48 7.08
C VAL A 21 12.00 7.25 8.42
N PHE A 22 11.33 6.65 9.40
CA PHE A 22 11.95 6.28 10.68
C PHE A 22 13.16 5.37 10.50
N LEU A 23 13.06 4.33 9.67
CA LEU A 23 14.17 3.40 9.41
C LEU A 23 15.34 4.10 8.69
N ILE A 24 15.06 4.92 7.67
CA ILE A 24 16.09 5.72 6.97
C ILE A 24 16.81 6.64 7.96
N ILE A 25 16.08 7.41 8.76
CA ILE A 25 16.68 8.32 9.76
C ILE A 25 17.48 7.53 10.79
N SER A 26 16.99 6.39 11.24
CA SER A 26 17.68 5.54 12.22
C SER A 26 19.00 5.01 11.68
N LEU A 27 19.02 4.49 10.44
CA LEU A 27 20.25 4.04 9.78
C LEU A 27 21.21 5.21 9.51
N LEU A 28 20.69 6.36 9.10
CA LEU A 28 21.49 7.56 8.86
C LEU A 28 22.14 8.12 10.15
N LYS A 29 21.59 7.82 11.33
CA LYS A 29 22.16 8.21 12.63
C LYS A 29 23.22 7.25 13.17
N LEU A 30 23.42 6.07 12.57
CA LEU A 30 24.45 5.15 13.00
C LEU A 30 25.85 5.75 12.78
N LYS A 31 26.74 5.59 13.75
CA LYS A 31 28.16 5.97 13.63
C LYS A 31 28.93 4.80 13.00
N GLY A 32 29.88 5.11 12.12
CA GLY A 32 30.72 4.08 11.48
C GLY A 32 29.94 3.15 10.54
N LYS A 33 29.01 3.69 9.74
CA LYS A 33 28.16 2.92 8.82
C LYS A 33 28.99 2.07 7.88
N THR A 34 28.63 0.79 7.77
CA THR A 34 29.21 -0.10 6.76
C THR A 34 28.68 0.24 5.36
N VAL A 35 29.31 -0.31 4.32
CA VAL A 35 28.82 -0.21 2.94
C VAL A 35 27.41 -0.80 2.84
N GLN A 36 27.16 -1.90 3.55
CA GLN A 36 25.87 -2.60 3.58
C GLN A 36 24.76 -1.71 4.14
N ALA A 37 25.04 -0.92 5.19
CA ALA A 37 24.06 0.04 5.72
C ALA A 37 23.70 1.13 4.70
N TRP A 38 24.67 1.64 3.94
CA TRP A 38 24.38 2.61 2.87
C TRP A 38 23.53 2.01 1.75
N ILE A 39 23.82 0.78 1.33
CA ILE A 39 23.00 0.09 0.32
C ILE A 39 21.56 -0.10 0.85
N LEU A 40 21.40 -0.46 2.12
CA LEU A 40 20.09 -0.60 2.75
C LEU A 40 19.32 0.73 2.81
N VAL A 41 20.00 1.84 3.09
CA VAL A 41 19.39 3.19 3.02
C VAL A 41 18.89 3.49 1.61
N ILE A 42 19.67 3.17 0.58
CA ILE A 42 19.26 3.35 -0.82
C ILE A 42 18.05 2.47 -1.14
N TYR A 43 18.03 1.21 -0.68
CA TYR A 43 16.88 0.33 -0.86
C TYR A 43 15.62 0.90 -0.19
N LEU A 44 15.73 1.37 1.05
CA LEU A 44 14.64 2.00 1.77
C LEU A 44 14.17 3.31 1.11
N LEU A 45 15.05 4.04 0.43
CA LEU A 45 14.66 5.20 -0.38
C LEU A 45 13.75 4.80 -1.54
N PHE A 46 14.02 3.68 -2.22
CA PHE A 46 13.09 3.14 -3.21
C PHE A 46 11.77 2.70 -2.56
N VAL A 47 11.81 2.07 -1.39
CA VAL A 47 10.57 1.73 -0.65
C VAL A 47 9.79 3.01 -0.27
N LEU A 48 10.49 4.10 0.03
CA LEU A 48 9.88 5.40 0.28
C LEU A 48 9.23 5.95 -1.00
N PHE A 49 9.85 5.79 -2.17
CA PHE A 49 9.24 6.17 -3.46
C PHE A 49 7.92 5.44 -3.72
N LEU A 50 7.85 4.15 -3.42
CA LEU A 50 6.60 3.38 -3.47
C LEU A 50 5.54 3.97 -2.53
N ASN A 51 5.86 4.08 -1.24
CA ASN A 51 4.91 4.51 -0.21
C ASN A 51 4.46 5.95 -0.42
N PHE A 52 5.39 6.85 -0.72
CA PHE A 52 5.10 8.26 -0.93
C PHE A 52 4.34 8.50 -2.24
N GLY A 53 4.68 7.80 -3.32
CA GLY A 53 3.93 7.90 -4.58
C GLY A 53 2.47 7.49 -4.40
N PHE A 54 2.21 6.38 -3.71
CA PHE A 54 0.83 6.00 -3.40
C PHE A 54 0.17 6.92 -2.39
N LEU A 55 0.89 7.43 -1.39
CA LEU A 55 0.37 8.43 -0.45
C LEU A 55 -0.14 9.68 -1.19
N VAL A 56 0.65 10.21 -2.12
CA VAL A 56 0.27 11.36 -2.95
C VAL A 56 -1.01 11.06 -3.74
N ARG A 57 -1.09 9.89 -4.40
CA ARG A 57 -2.28 9.49 -5.19
C ARG A 57 -3.54 9.29 -4.36
N THR A 58 -3.38 8.84 -3.12
CA THR A 58 -4.49 8.53 -2.22
C THR A 58 -4.91 9.72 -1.37
N SER A 59 -4.05 10.72 -1.19
CA SER A 59 -4.32 11.89 -0.35
C SER A 59 -4.68 13.16 -1.11
N LEU A 60 -4.35 13.26 -2.40
CA LEU A 60 -4.56 14.47 -3.20
C LEU A 60 -5.54 14.22 -4.34
N PHE A 61 -6.60 15.02 -4.38
CA PHE A 61 -7.60 14.99 -5.46
C PHE A 61 -7.15 15.83 -6.66
N LEU A 62 -5.97 15.52 -7.22
CA LEU A 62 -5.39 16.25 -8.35
C LEU A 62 -4.99 15.31 -9.49
N PRO A 63 -5.64 15.41 -10.67
CA PRO A 63 -5.28 14.62 -11.85
C PRO A 63 -3.81 14.82 -12.27
N SER A 64 -3.28 16.04 -12.15
CA SER A 64 -1.93 16.41 -12.57
C SER A 64 -0.81 15.68 -11.79
N LEU A 65 -1.09 15.27 -10.55
CA LEU A 65 -0.10 14.57 -9.70
C LEU A 65 -0.13 13.05 -9.88
N SER A 66 -1.15 12.50 -10.56
CA SER A 66 -1.30 11.06 -10.76
C SER A 66 -0.11 10.46 -11.51
N LYS A 67 0.31 11.07 -12.64
CA LYS A 67 1.42 10.60 -13.47
C LYS A 67 2.77 10.67 -12.75
N PRO A 68 3.21 11.83 -12.20
CA PRO A 68 4.47 11.89 -11.46
C PRO A 68 4.55 10.89 -10.31
N ALA A 69 3.47 10.74 -9.55
CA ALA A 69 3.42 9.80 -8.43
C ALA A 69 3.49 8.33 -8.88
N CYS A 70 2.84 7.98 -9.98
CA CYS A 70 2.98 6.66 -10.60
C CYS A 70 4.37 6.39 -11.17
N PHE A 71 5.03 7.38 -11.76
CA PHE A 71 6.41 7.23 -12.24
C PHE A 71 7.39 7.04 -11.07
N LEU A 72 7.12 7.68 -9.93
CA LEU A 72 7.87 7.43 -8.69
C LEU A 72 7.69 5.98 -8.20
N ILE A 73 6.47 5.44 -8.24
CA ILE A 73 6.18 4.03 -7.95
C ILE A 73 6.91 3.11 -8.94
N ALA A 74 6.92 3.46 -10.23
CA ALA A 74 7.60 2.67 -11.25
C ALA A 74 9.12 2.59 -11.02
N LEU A 75 9.75 3.65 -10.50
CA LEU A 75 11.16 3.61 -10.10
C LEU A 75 11.44 2.54 -9.03
N TYR A 76 10.55 2.41 -8.03
CA TYR A 76 10.65 1.32 -7.06
C TYR A 76 10.56 -0.04 -7.75
N THR A 77 9.53 -0.27 -8.56
CA THR A 77 9.30 -1.59 -9.17
C THR A 77 10.44 -1.98 -10.10
N SER A 78 10.99 -1.03 -10.85
CA SER A 78 12.07 -1.31 -11.81
C SER A 78 13.45 -1.46 -11.17
N PHE A 79 13.77 -0.74 -10.09
CA PHE A 79 15.16 -0.63 -9.62
C PHE A 79 15.39 -1.10 -8.17
N SER A 80 14.37 -1.28 -7.33
CA SER A 80 14.59 -1.71 -5.94
C SER A 80 15.28 -3.07 -5.83
N ASN A 81 14.95 -4.02 -6.72
CA ASN A 81 15.55 -5.36 -6.72
C ASN A 81 17.01 -5.36 -7.19
N LEU A 82 17.43 -4.38 -7.98
CA LEU A 82 18.84 -4.18 -8.31
C LEU A 82 19.64 -3.86 -7.04
N VAL A 83 19.14 -2.92 -6.22
CA VAL A 83 19.76 -2.52 -4.96
C VAL A 83 19.74 -3.67 -3.95
N LEU A 84 18.63 -4.40 -3.87
CA LEU A 84 18.50 -5.57 -3.01
C LEU A 84 19.49 -6.68 -3.42
N LEU A 85 19.64 -6.95 -4.71
CA LEU A 85 20.62 -7.93 -5.18
C LEU A 85 22.06 -7.49 -4.85
N TYR A 86 22.37 -6.20 -5.03
CA TYR A 86 23.67 -5.67 -4.64
C TYR A 86 23.93 -5.81 -3.14
N PHE A 87 22.91 -5.53 -2.32
CA PHE A 87 22.96 -5.76 -0.88
C PHE A 87 23.28 -7.22 -0.57
N ILE A 88 22.61 -8.19 -1.20
CA ILE A 88 22.85 -9.63 -0.96
C ILE A 88 24.28 -10.04 -1.30
N TYR A 89 24.82 -9.63 -2.47
CA TYR A 89 26.21 -9.91 -2.83
C TYR A 89 27.20 -9.30 -1.82
N SER A 90 26.96 -8.06 -1.39
CA SER A 90 27.85 -7.35 -0.46
C SER A 90 27.75 -7.85 0.98
N PHE A 91 26.56 -8.28 1.41
CA PHE A 91 26.29 -8.65 2.80
C PHE A 91 26.76 -10.08 3.11
N PHE A 92 26.56 -11.03 2.19
CA PHE A 92 27.07 -12.39 2.34
C PHE A 92 28.53 -12.56 1.86
N GLY A 93 29.19 -11.49 1.42
CA GLY A 93 30.60 -11.55 1.01
C GLY A 93 30.86 -12.50 -0.15
N ILE A 94 29.92 -12.64 -1.08
CA ILE A 94 30.00 -13.61 -2.18
C ILE A 94 31.14 -13.18 -3.13
N ASP A 95 32.25 -13.93 -3.10
CA ASP A 95 33.50 -13.65 -3.84
C ASP A 95 33.39 -13.95 -5.35
N ARG A 96 32.42 -13.33 -6.02
CA ARG A 96 32.17 -13.51 -7.46
C ARG A 96 31.92 -12.20 -8.17
N LYS A 97 32.95 -11.34 -8.18
CA LYS A 97 32.88 -9.98 -8.75
C LYS A 97 32.36 -9.94 -10.20
N LYS A 98 32.75 -10.91 -11.04
CA LYS A 98 32.27 -10.99 -12.44
C LYS A 98 30.79 -11.34 -12.52
N GLU A 99 30.34 -12.35 -11.78
CA GLU A 99 28.93 -12.77 -11.71
C GLU A 99 28.05 -11.63 -11.22
N SER A 100 28.43 -10.99 -10.11
CA SER A 100 27.68 -9.86 -9.54
C SER A 100 27.53 -8.70 -10.53
N ARG A 101 28.61 -8.31 -11.22
CA ARG A 101 28.56 -7.24 -12.24
C ARG A 101 27.62 -7.57 -13.39
N ILE A 102 27.68 -8.79 -13.91
CA ILE A 102 26.80 -9.25 -15.00
C ILE A 102 25.35 -9.27 -14.51
N ALA A 103 25.08 -9.83 -13.33
CA ALA A 103 23.73 -9.89 -12.78
C ALA A 103 23.15 -8.48 -12.55
N LEU A 104 23.92 -7.55 -12.00
CA LEU A 104 23.50 -6.16 -11.83
C LEU A 104 23.24 -5.46 -13.17
N LEU A 105 24.08 -5.66 -14.18
CA LEU A 105 23.88 -5.08 -15.51
C LEU A 105 22.62 -5.63 -16.18
N THR A 106 22.36 -6.92 -16.05
CA THR A 106 21.15 -7.57 -16.56
C THR A 106 19.90 -7.03 -15.87
N LEU A 107 19.91 -6.93 -14.53
CA LEU A 107 18.78 -6.38 -13.77
C LEU A 107 18.55 -4.90 -14.08
N PHE A 108 19.61 -4.11 -14.23
CA PHE A 108 19.52 -2.71 -14.61
C PHE A 108 18.90 -2.56 -16.00
N SER A 109 19.38 -3.33 -16.98
CA SER A 109 18.83 -3.31 -18.36
C SER A 109 17.36 -3.72 -18.39
N ALA A 110 16.99 -4.78 -17.66
CA ALA A 110 15.60 -5.23 -17.57
C ALA A 110 14.71 -4.19 -16.86
N GLY A 111 15.17 -3.61 -15.75
CA GLY A 111 14.46 -2.55 -15.02
C GLY A 111 14.27 -1.30 -15.88
N MET A 112 15.30 -0.88 -16.62
CA MET A 112 15.25 0.23 -17.55
C MET A 112 14.25 -0.03 -18.68
N PHE A 113 14.29 -1.22 -19.29
CA PHE A 113 13.31 -1.62 -20.29
C PHE A 113 11.88 -1.55 -19.74
N GLY A 114 11.62 -2.14 -18.57
CA GLY A 114 10.29 -2.10 -17.93
C GLY A 114 9.82 -0.68 -17.61
N PHE A 115 10.73 0.17 -17.11
CA PHE A 115 10.44 1.57 -16.79
C PHE A 115 10.12 2.38 -18.05
N LEU A 116 10.98 2.32 -19.07
CA LEU A 116 10.78 3.04 -20.33
C LEU A 116 9.50 2.59 -21.04
N PHE A 117 9.24 1.27 -21.07
CA PHE A 117 8.00 0.74 -21.62
C PHE A 117 6.78 1.34 -20.91
N TYR A 118 6.77 1.34 -19.57
CA TYR A 118 5.67 1.88 -18.78
C TYR A 118 5.47 3.39 -19.02
N VAL A 119 6.55 4.18 -19.02
CA VAL A 119 6.49 5.63 -19.23
C VAL A 119 6.00 5.94 -20.65
N LEU A 120 6.63 5.37 -21.67
CA LEU A 120 6.27 5.63 -23.07
C LEU A 120 4.83 5.25 -23.38
N LYS A 121 4.32 4.16 -22.78
CA LYS A 121 2.95 3.71 -23.02
C LYS A 121 1.90 4.59 -22.33
N ASN A 122 2.27 5.30 -21.26
CA ASN A 122 1.31 6.01 -20.41
C ASN A 122 1.48 7.53 -20.34
N ILE A 123 2.56 8.10 -20.88
CA ILE A 123 2.82 9.54 -20.81
C ILE A 123 1.69 10.37 -21.44
N ASN A 124 1.09 9.86 -22.51
CA ASN A 124 0.00 10.52 -23.23
C ASN A 124 -1.39 9.96 -22.90
N SER A 125 -1.51 9.04 -21.93
CA SER A 125 -2.82 8.51 -21.54
C SER A 125 -3.65 9.54 -20.79
N ASP A 126 -4.97 9.52 -21.01
CA ASP A 126 -5.90 10.35 -20.27
C ASP A 126 -6.02 9.89 -18.81
N VAL A 127 -6.16 10.86 -17.92
CA VAL A 127 -6.33 10.62 -16.49
C VAL A 127 -7.82 10.60 -16.17
N SER A 128 -8.30 9.48 -15.67
CA SER A 128 -9.68 9.28 -15.23
C SER A 128 -9.75 9.01 -13.72
N TYR A 129 -10.88 9.32 -13.09
CA TYR A 129 -11.08 9.01 -11.68
C TYR A 129 -11.71 7.62 -11.54
N ASN A 130 -11.05 6.72 -10.82
CA ASN A 130 -11.56 5.38 -10.56
C ASN A 130 -12.21 5.35 -9.17
N PHE A 131 -13.54 5.31 -9.16
CA PHE A 131 -14.36 5.36 -7.94
C PHE A 131 -14.15 4.16 -7.02
N SER A 132 -13.85 2.97 -7.57
CA SER A 132 -13.67 1.74 -6.80
C SER A 132 -12.43 1.77 -5.90
N ILE A 133 -11.44 2.59 -6.26
CA ILE A 133 -10.17 2.76 -5.56
C ILE A 133 -9.94 4.19 -5.07
N GLN A 134 -10.90 5.06 -5.36
CA GLN A 134 -10.93 6.47 -4.97
C GLN A 134 -9.67 7.25 -5.35
N MET A 135 -9.08 6.98 -6.53
CA MET A 135 -7.88 7.67 -7.00
C MET A 135 -7.91 7.87 -8.51
N PHE A 136 -7.10 8.83 -8.98
CA PHE A 136 -6.89 9.05 -10.41
C PHE A 136 -6.00 7.96 -11.01
N GLU A 137 -6.44 7.42 -12.14
CA GLU A 137 -5.80 6.34 -12.90
C GLU A 137 -5.73 6.70 -14.38
N PHE A 138 -4.62 6.36 -15.03
CA PHE A 138 -4.37 6.61 -16.45
C PHE A 138 -3.79 5.38 -17.16
N GLN A 139 -3.59 4.29 -16.41
CA GLN A 139 -2.86 3.12 -16.84
C GLN A 139 -3.80 1.94 -17.01
N ASN A 140 -3.54 1.15 -18.05
CA ASN A 140 -4.21 -0.13 -18.23
C ASN A 140 -3.35 -1.27 -17.66
N PRO A 141 -3.93 -2.36 -17.16
CA PRO A 141 -3.21 -3.53 -16.65
C PRO A 141 -2.05 -3.97 -17.55
N ALA A 142 -2.31 -4.12 -18.86
CA ALA A 142 -1.33 -4.54 -19.85
C ALA A 142 -0.11 -3.61 -19.94
N SER A 143 -0.28 -2.31 -19.66
CA SER A 143 0.84 -1.34 -19.67
C SER A 143 1.80 -1.52 -18.49
N THR A 144 1.32 -2.12 -17.39
CA THR A 144 2.12 -2.38 -16.18
C THR A 144 2.73 -3.78 -16.15
N ALA A 145 2.23 -4.69 -16.99
CA ALA A 145 2.57 -6.11 -16.94
C ALA A 145 4.08 -6.41 -17.08
N PRO A 146 4.84 -5.79 -18.02
CA PRO A 146 6.27 -6.06 -18.15
C PRO A 146 7.05 -5.68 -16.89
N MET A 147 6.74 -4.52 -16.31
CA MET A 147 7.41 -4.03 -15.10
C MET A 147 7.12 -4.94 -13.90
N GLY A 148 5.85 -5.32 -13.69
CA GLY A 148 5.47 -6.25 -12.62
C GLY A 148 6.11 -7.64 -12.77
N SER A 149 6.15 -8.16 -14.01
CA SER A 149 6.74 -9.46 -14.32
C SER A 149 8.25 -9.47 -14.10
N ILE A 150 8.96 -8.43 -14.54
CA ILE A 150 10.40 -8.27 -14.31
C ILE A 150 10.69 -8.17 -12.81
N HIS A 151 9.89 -7.40 -12.06
CA HIS A 151 10.03 -7.29 -10.60
C HIS A 151 9.86 -8.65 -9.91
N PHE A 152 8.87 -9.44 -10.31
CA PHE A 152 8.68 -10.79 -9.77
C PHE A 152 9.83 -11.74 -10.13
N LEU A 153 10.23 -11.80 -11.41
CA LEU A 153 11.30 -12.69 -11.87
C LEU A 153 12.65 -12.36 -11.23
N THR A 154 12.90 -11.09 -10.92
CA THR A 154 14.11 -10.68 -10.20
C THR A 154 14.12 -11.13 -8.74
N PHE A 155 12.97 -11.25 -8.07
CA PHE A 155 12.91 -11.92 -6.76
C PHE A 155 13.27 -13.40 -6.85
N ILE A 156 12.78 -14.11 -7.87
CA ILE A 156 13.15 -15.52 -8.09
C ILE A 156 14.67 -15.64 -8.31
N TRP A 157 15.25 -14.73 -9.08
CA TRP A 157 16.70 -14.67 -9.27
C TRP A 157 17.45 -14.46 -7.94
N ILE A 158 17.03 -13.48 -7.12
CA ILE A 158 17.64 -13.21 -5.82
C ILE A 158 17.55 -14.44 -4.90
N LEU A 159 16.42 -15.14 -4.89
CA LEU A 159 16.25 -16.38 -4.12
C LEU A 159 17.22 -17.48 -4.58
N VAL A 160 17.43 -17.63 -5.89
CA VAL A 160 18.42 -18.56 -6.44
C VAL A 160 19.83 -18.20 -5.97
N VAL A 161 20.19 -16.91 -5.95
CA VAL A 161 21.49 -16.46 -5.44
C VAL A 161 21.67 -16.82 -3.96
N ILE A 162 20.66 -16.56 -3.12
CA ILE A 162 20.68 -16.89 -1.69
C ILE A 162 20.77 -18.41 -1.47
N LEU A 163 20.00 -19.20 -2.21
CA LEU A 163 20.00 -20.65 -2.11
C LEU A 163 21.37 -21.23 -2.49
N ARG A 164 21.97 -20.74 -3.59
CA ARG A 164 23.31 -21.16 -4.01
C ARG A 164 24.34 -20.84 -2.94
N GLU A 165 24.27 -19.67 -2.33
CA GLU A 165 25.17 -19.29 -1.25
C GLU A 165 24.99 -20.19 -0.02
N ASN A 166 23.74 -20.46 0.38
CA ASN A 166 23.44 -21.36 1.49
C ASN A 166 24.03 -22.77 1.26
N ILE A 167 23.89 -23.31 0.04
CA ILE A 167 24.47 -24.60 -0.34
C ILE A 167 26.01 -24.56 -0.26
N ASN A 168 26.64 -23.48 -0.70
CA ASN A 168 28.10 -23.35 -0.66
C ASN A 168 28.62 -23.29 0.78
N VAL A 169 28.01 -22.46 1.64
CA VAL A 169 28.39 -22.35 3.06
C VAL A 169 28.19 -23.68 3.78
N ARG A 170 27.08 -24.39 3.50
CA ARG A 170 26.82 -25.71 4.09
C ARG A 170 27.84 -26.76 3.68
N LYS A 171 28.25 -26.78 2.40
CA LYS A 171 29.34 -27.67 1.94
C LYS A 171 30.66 -27.36 2.65
N GLY A 172 30.95 -26.08 2.86
CA GLY A 172 32.14 -25.65 3.61
C GLY A 172 32.11 -25.98 5.10
N LEU A 173 30.95 -26.30 5.67
CA LEU A 173 30.80 -26.68 7.08
C LEU A 173 31.22 -28.13 7.34
N SER A 174 31.02 -29.03 6.37
CA SER A 174 31.41 -30.44 6.48
C SER A 174 32.92 -30.68 6.59
N PHE A 175 33.74 -29.67 6.26
CA PHE A 175 35.20 -29.77 6.24
C PHE A 175 35.87 -28.87 7.30
N GLU A 176 35.11 -28.19 8.16
CA GLU A 176 35.67 -27.21 9.11
C GLU A 176 35.93 -27.85 10.48
N PRO A 177 37.18 -27.96 10.95
CA PRO A 177 37.50 -28.55 12.25
C PRO A 177 37.36 -27.56 13.42
N ASN A 178 37.32 -26.25 13.16
CA ASN A 178 37.29 -25.22 14.19
C ASN A 178 35.86 -24.93 14.69
N THR A 179 35.58 -25.19 15.97
CA THR A 179 34.28 -24.97 16.61
C THR A 179 33.75 -23.54 16.46
N ASN A 180 34.62 -22.53 16.60
CA ASN A 180 34.18 -21.13 16.47
C ASN A 180 33.76 -20.80 15.03
N ALA A 181 34.50 -21.31 14.05
CA ALA A 181 34.17 -21.15 12.64
C ALA A 181 32.87 -21.89 12.26
N ILE A 182 32.60 -23.04 12.89
CA ILE A 182 31.32 -23.76 12.74
C ILE A 182 30.16 -22.87 13.21
N ILE A 183 30.25 -22.30 14.42
CA ILE A 183 29.20 -21.45 15.00
C ILE A 183 28.93 -20.22 14.11
N GLU A 184 29.97 -19.58 13.60
CA GLU A 184 29.82 -18.44 12.68
C GLU A 184 29.14 -18.83 11.37
N LYS A 185 29.53 -19.96 10.76
CA LYS A 185 28.90 -20.47 9.53
C LYS A 185 27.45 -20.89 9.76
N GLU A 186 27.13 -21.52 10.89
CA GLU A 186 25.74 -21.85 11.25
C GLU A 186 24.88 -20.60 11.38
N ARG A 187 25.41 -19.56 12.03
CA ARG A 187 24.73 -18.26 12.13
C ARG A 187 24.51 -17.64 10.76
N ALA A 188 25.48 -17.71 9.86
CA ALA A 188 25.35 -17.23 8.48
C ALA A 188 24.30 -18.01 7.69
N ILE A 189 24.22 -19.33 7.84
CA ILE A 189 23.18 -20.18 7.21
C ILE A 189 21.79 -19.80 7.72
N GLN A 190 21.63 -19.64 9.04
CA GLN A 190 20.36 -19.25 9.64
C GLN A 190 19.92 -17.87 9.17
N MET A 191 20.86 -16.93 9.11
CA MET A 191 20.65 -15.58 8.59
C MET A 191 20.22 -15.61 7.11
N SER A 192 20.97 -16.31 6.26
CA SER A 192 20.65 -16.50 4.83
C SER A 192 19.26 -17.10 4.63
N ARG A 193 18.91 -18.13 5.42
CA ARG A 193 17.57 -18.75 5.38
C ARG A 193 16.48 -17.75 5.73
N ASN A 194 16.65 -17.00 6.81
CA ASN A 194 15.63 -16.04 7.26
C ASN A 194 15.47 -14.87 6.30
N PHE A 195 16.58 -14.39 5.70
CA PHE A 195 16.52 -13.43 4.58
C PHE A 195 15.83 -14.01 3.35
N GLY A 196 16.14 -15.25 2.99
CA GLY A 196 15.50 -15.97 1.89
C GLY A 196 13.99 -16.10 2.09
N LEU A 197 13.54 -16.41 3.31
CA LEU A 197 12.10 -16.46 3.64
C LEU A 197 11.42 -15.09 3.53
N ALA A 198 12.05 -14.02 4.01
CA ALA A 198 11.51 -12.66 3.86
C ALA A 198 11.42 -12.24 2.39
N ILE A 199 12.43 -12.57 1.59
CA ILE A 199 12.45 -12.29 0.15
C ILE A 199 11.44 -13.15 -0.60
N LEU A 200 11.24 -14.40 -0.20
CA LEU A 200 10.20 -15.28 -0.77
C LEU A 200 8.81 -14.69 -0.52
N LEU A 201 8.54 -14.29 0.73
CA LEU A 201 7.27 -13.66 1.07
C LEU A 201 7.04 -12.38 0.24
N HIS A 202 8.07 -11.56 0.09
CA HIS A 202 7.99 -10.36 -0.75
C HIS A 202 7.79 -10.71 -2.24
N GLY A 203 8.47 -11.74 -2.74
CA GLY A 203 8.27 -12.27 -4.09
C GLY A 203 6.83 -12.75 -4.32
N LEU A 204 6.21 -13.42 -3.35
CA LEU A 204 4.80 -13.82 -3.41
C LEU A 204 3.86 -12.61 -3.46
N PHE A 205 4.18 -11.52 -2.75
CA PHE A 205 3.43 -10.28 -2.89
C PHE A 205 3.64 -9.62 -4.25
N SER A 206 4.87 -9.64 -4.78
CA SER A 206 5.15 -9.16 -6.13
C SER A 206 4.42 -9.97 -7.21
N LEU A 207 4.14 -11.25 -6.99
CA LEU A 207 3.34 -12.07 -7.92
C LEU A 207 1.94 -11.49 -8.10
N THR A 208 1.36 -10.89 -7.06
CA THR A 208 0.04 -10.24 -7.18
C THR A 208 0.06 -9.03 -8.11
N TYR A 209 1.21 -8.36 -8.23
CA TYR A 209 1.38 -7.30 -9.24
C TYR A 209 1.37 -7.90 -10.65
N THR A 210 2.04 -9.03 -10.86
CA THR A 210 1.97 -9.73 -12.15
C THR A 210 0.53 -10.14 -12.49
N PHE A 211 -0.23 -10.67 -11.53
CA PHE A 211 -1.64 -11.01 -11.74
C PHE A 211 -2.51 -9.80 -12.05
N TYR A 212 -2.27 -8.65 -11.41
CA TYR A 212 -2.92 -7.40 -11.81
C TYR A 212 -2.55 -7.03 -13.24
N GLY A 213 -1.26 -7.04 -13.61
CA GLY A 213 -0.81 -6.69 -14.96
C GLY A 213 -1.40 -7.58 -16.05
N LEU A 214 -1.64 -8.87 -15.75
CA LEU A 214 -2.28 -9.83 -16.65
C LEU A 214 -3.82 -9.73 -16.66
N GLY A 215 -4.43 -8.89 -15.81
CA GLY A 215 -5.87 -8.70 -15.73
C GLY A 215 -6.61 -9.76 -14.90
N TYR A 216 -5.91 -10.66 -14.21
CA TYR A 216 -6.52 -11.66 -13.31
C TYR A 216 -6.98 -11.07 -11.97
N LEU A 217 -6.46 -9.90 -11.60
CA LEU A 217 -6.76 -9.25 -10.34
C LEU A 217 -7.24 -7.82 -10.58
N SER A 218 -8.32 -7.41 -9.90
CA SER A 218 -8.77 -6.01 -9.91
C SER A 218 -7.74 -5.12 -9.18
N PHE A 219 -7.65 -3.86 -9.58
CA PHE A 219 -6.70 -2.94 -8.94
C PHE A 219 -7.01 -2.72 -7.45
N SER A 220 -8.29 -2.72 -7.06
CA SER A 220 -8.69 -2.59 -5.64
C SER A 220 -8.13 -3.73 -4.78
N ASN A 221 -8.27 -4.98 -5.26
CA ASN A 221 -7.73 -6.15 -4.57
C ASN A 221 -6.19 -6.11 -4.52
N PHE A 222 -5.55 -5.70 -5.62
CA PHE A 222 -4.11 -5.50 -5.68
C PHE A 222 -3.61 -4.48 -4.64
N GLN A 223 -4.25 -3.30 -4.55
CA GLN A 223 -3.88 -2.24 -3.59
C GLN A 223 -4.01 -2.71 -2.14
N LEU A 224 -5.08 -3.45 -1.84
CA LEU A 224 -5.32 -4.01 -0.51
C LEU A 224 -4.24 -5.04 -0.11
N ILE A 225 -3.84 -5.92 -1.04
CA ILE A 225 -2.75 -6.86 -0.78
C ILE A 225 -1.42 -6.11 -0.64
N LEU A 226 -1.14 -5.16 -1.54
CA LEU A 226 0.12 -4.41 -1.56
C LEU A 226 0.35 -3.63 -0.27
N THR A 227 -0.65 -2.89 0.22
CA THR A 227 -0.55 -2.12 1.47
C THR A 227 -0.24 -3.01 2.69
N SER A 228 -0.87 -4.18 2.75
CA SER A 228 -0.63 -5.19 3.80
C SER A 228 0.78 -5.79 3.67
N ALA A 229 1.17 -6.13 2.44
CA ALA A 229 2.46 -6.70 2.08
C ALA A 229 3.62 -5.78 2.46
N THR A 230 3.55 -4.49 2.10
CA THR A 230 4.62 -3.53 2.37
C THR A 230 4.84 -3.33 3.88
N SER A 231 3.76 -3.27 4.66
CA SER A 231 3.85 -3.13 6.12
C SER A 231 4.53 -4.35 6.76
N LEU A 232 4.11 -5.54 6.34
CA LEU A 232 4.67 -6.80 6.83
C LEU A 232 6.13 -7.00 6.40
N GLN A 233 6.46 -6.64 5.17
CA GLN A 233 7.83 -6.67 4.64
C GLN A 233 8.76 -5.74 5.44
N LEU A 234 8.34 -4.50 5.68
CA LEU A 234 9.12 -3.55 6.48
C LEU A 234 9.35 -4.07 7.90
N PHE A 235 8.33 -4.70 8.51
CA PHE A 235 8.46 -5.36 9.80
C PHE A 235 9.50 -6.48 9.76
N PHE A 236 9.43 -7.39 8.79
CA PHE A 236 10.40 -8.48 8.66
C PHE A 236 11.81 -7.97 8.43
N TYR A 237 12.02 -6.99 7.53
CA TYR A 237 13.35 -6.42 7.32
C TYR A 237 13.88 -5.71 8.57
N THR A 238 13.01 -5.09 9.36
CA THR A 238 13.40 -4.50 10.66
C THR A 238 13.85 -5.58 11.62
N VAL A 239 13.06 -6.64 11.81
CA VAL A 239 13.43 -7.77 12.69
C VAL A 239 14.72 -8.43 12.25
N LEU A 240 14.89 -8.68 10.94
CA LEU A 240 16.12 -9.24 10.38
C LEU A 240 17.31 -8.31 10.62
N TYR A 241 17.13 -7.01 10.37
CA TYR A 241 18.19 -6.02 10.60
C TYR A 241 18.66 -6.05 12.06
N LEU A 242 17.72 -5.97 13.01
CA LEU A 242 18.02 -5.90 14.43
C LEU A 242 18.63 -7.19 15.00
N ASN A 243 18.34 -8.35 14.39
CA ASN A 243 18.85 -9.64 14.86
C ASN A 243 20.21 -10.01 14.24
N TYR A 244 20.47 -9.58 13.01
CA TYR A 244 21.56 -10.14 12.21
C TYR A 244 22.66 -9.15 11.82
N PHE A 245 22.42 -7.83 11.84
CA PHE A 245 23.46 -6.90 11.45
C PHE A 245 24.55 -6.77 12.51
N PRO A 246 25.83 -6.68 12.09
CA PRO A 246 26.97 -6.57 12.99
C PRO A 246 27.05 -5.21 13.68
N GLU A 247 26.40 -4.20 13.12
CA GLU A 247 26.37 -2.85 13.66
C GLU A 247 25.64 -2.87 15.01
N PRO A 248 26.24 -2.34 16.09
CA PRO A 248 25.60 -2.28 17.39
C PRO A 248 24.43 -1.28 17.33
N SER A 249 23.27 -1.76 16.92
CA SER A 249 22.02 -1.04 17.11
C SER A 249 21.72 -1.04 18.60
N SER A 250 21.54 0.16 19.16
CA SER A 250 21.17 0.25 20.58
C SER A 250 19.90 -0.56 20.82
N PHE A 251 19.85 -1.26 21.96
CA PHE A 251 18.64 -1.98 22.41
C PHE A 251 17.37 -1.12 22.30
N MET A 252 17.50 0.19 22.54
CA MET A 252 16.45 1.17 22.38
C MET A 252 15.87 1.22 20.95
N ILE A 253 16.71 1.27 19.92
CA ILE A 253 16.24 1.31 18.52
C ILE A 253 15.50 0.02 18.18
N LYS A 254 15.93 -1.12 18.74
CA LYS A 254 15.25 -2.41 18.53
C LYS A 254 13.83 -2.40 19.07
N ILE A 255 13.66 -1.98 20.33
CA ILE A 255 12.34 -1.86 20.95
C ILE A 255 11.48 -0.87 20.17
N LEU A 256 12.00 0.32 19.88
CA LEU A 256 11.25 1.35 19.15
C LEU A 256 10.78 0.85 17.79
N GLY A 257 11.66 0.21 17.02
CA GLY A 257 11.32 -0.29 15.68
C GLY A 257 10.24 -1.36 15.72
N VAL A 258 10.34 -2.33 16.64
CA VAL A 258 9.33 -3.38 16.80
C VAL A 258 8.01 -2.80 17.29
N SER A 259 8.02 -1.99 18.35
CA SER A 259 6.79 -1.38 18.88
C SER A 259 6.10 -0.47 17.88
N LEU A 260 6.85 0.36 17.14
CA LEU A 260 6.31 1.23 16.09
C LEU A 260 5.66 0.40 14.99
N ALA A 261 6.37 -0.61 14.47
CA ALA A 261 5.83 -1.48 13.43
C ALA A 261 4.55 -2.21 13.87
N THR A 262 4.52 -2.74 15.10
CA THR A 262 3.35 -3.44 15.64
C THR A 262 2.15 -2.49 15.76
N VAL A 263 2.32 -1.30 16.33
CA VAL A 263 1.23 -0.32 16.48
C VAL A 263 0.73 0.14 15.11
N LEU A 264 1.63 0.40 14.17
CA LEU A 264 1.31 0.80 12.81
C LEU A 264 0.53 -0.26 12.03
N ILE A 265 0.91 -1.54 12.15
CA ILE A 265 0.18 -2.66 11.53
C ILE A 265 -1.21 -2.80 12.16
N LEU A 266 -1.32 -2.74 13.49
CA LEU A 266 -2.59 -2.86 14.19
C LEU A 266 -3.55 -1.73 13.78
N LEU A 267 -3.06 -0.49 13.72
CA LEU A 267 -3.86 0.65 13.27
C LEU A 267 -4.30 0.51 11.80
N CYS A 268 -3.45 -0.04 10.92
CA CYS A 268 -3.86 -0.35 9.54
C CYS A 268 -5.00 -1.38 9.47
N VAL A 269 -4.97 -2.41 10.33
CA VAL A 269 -6.05 -3.41 10.40
C VAL A 269 -7.34 -2.78 10.91
N VAL A 270 -7.28 -2.01 12.00
CA VAL A 270 -8.43 -1.30 12.56
C VAL A 270 -9.04 -0.37 11.51
N ALA A 271 -8.21 0.42 10.83
CA ALA A 271 -8.65 1.32 9.76
C ALA A 271 -9.43 0.60 8.65
N ARG A 272 -8.97 -0.59 8.26
CA ARG A 272 -9.63 -1.40 7.23
C ARG A 272 -10.98 -1.93 7.69
N ILE A 273 -11.09 -2.39 8.93
CA ILE A 273 -12.37 -2.86 9.50
C ILE A 273 -13.34 -1.67 9.61
N SER A 274 -12.88 -0.55 10.16
CA SER A 274 -13.69 0.68 10.26
C SER A 274 -14.21 1.11 8.89
N PHE A 275 -13.39 1.04 7.84
CA PHE A 275 -13.81 1.40 6.49
C PHE A 275 -14.99 0.55 5.99
N VAL A 276 -14.92 -0.78 6.12
CA VAL A 276 -16.02 -1.68 5.69
C VAL A 276 -17.32 -1.33 6.40
N LEU A 277 -17.25 -1.04 7.71
CA LEU A 277 -18.42 -0.62 8.49
C LEU A 277 -18.99 0.72 8.02
N ILE A 278 -18.11 1.69 7.72
CA ILE A 278 -18.51 3.02 7.24
C ILE A 278 -19.17 2.95 5.87
N GLU A 279 -18.64 2.13 4.95
CA GLU A 279 -19.27 1.93 3.64
C GLU A 279 -20.67 1.34 3.77
N SER A 280 -20.83 0.32 4.63
CA SER A 280 -22.14 -0.29 4.92
C SER A 280 -23.12 0.74 5.47
N HIS A 281 -22.69 1.55 6.45
CA HIS A 281 -23.54 2.58 7.05
C HIS A 281 -23.93 3.68 6.07
N TYR A 282 -23.02 4.09 5.17
CA TYR A 282 -23.36 5.07 4.13
C TYR A 282 -24.43 4.51 3.18
N ASP A 283 -24.25 3.27 2.73
CA ASP A 283 -25.19 2.63 1.81
C ASP A 283 -26.55 2.38 2.49
N GLU A 284 -26.58 1.99 3.77
CA GLU A 284 -27.80 1.87 4.58
C GLU A 284 -28.52 3.21 4.75
N ALA A 285 -27.79 4.27 5.11
CA ALA A 285 -28.36 5.61 5.27
C ALA A 285 -28.99 6.11 3.95
N LYS A 286 -28.32 5.89 2.82
CA LYS A 286 -28.87 6.24 1.51
C LYS A 286 -30.04 5.35 1.11
N LYS A 287 -30.03 4.07 1.46
CA LYS A 287 -31.18 3.19 1.24
C LYS A 287 -32.42 3.68 1.99
N THR A 288 -32.30 4.02 3.28
CA THR A 288 -33.41 4.58 4.08
C THR A 288 -33.90 5.92 3.52
N GLU A 289 -33.00 6.77 3.04
CA GLU A 289 -33.36 8.02 2.39
C GLU A 289 -34.19 7.80 1.11
N ILE A 290 -33.80 6.81 0.29
CA ILE A 290 -34.51 6.42 -0.93
C ILE A 290 -35.87 5.79 -0.60
N GLU A 291 -35.97 4.97 0.46
CA GLU A 291 -37.23 4.41 0.93
C GLU A 291 -38.21 5.50 1.35
N ASN A 292 -37.75 6.49 2.11
CA ASN A 292 -38.57 7.65 2.48
C ASN A 292 -39.03 8.46 1.26
N LEU A 293 -38.16 8.64 0.27
CA LEU A 293 -38.52 9.31 -0.98
C LEU A 293 -39.54 8.50 -1.78
N ARG A 294 -39.38 7.18 -1.85
CA ARG A 294 -40.33 6.27 -2.50
C ARG A 294 -41.72 6.41 -1.90
N GLU A 295 -41.83 6.42 -0.57
CA GLU A 295 -43.12 6.62 0.11
C GLU A 295 -43.71 8.02 -0.16
N ASN A 296 -42.88 9.07 -0.19
CA ASN A 296 -43.34 10.41 -0.55
C ASN A 296 -43.84 10.50 -1.99
N LEU A 297 -43.22 9.77 -2.93
CA LEU A 297 -43.68 9.69 -4.31
C LEU A 297 -45.06 9.04 -4.39
N LYS A 298 -45.27 7.92 -3.66
CA LYS A 298 -46.59 7.25 -3.56
C LYS A 298 -47.69 8.17 -3.01
N LEU A 299 -47.34 9.06 -2.09
CA LEU A 299 -48.27 10.02 -1.48
C LEU A 299 -48.49 11.27 -2.34
N GLY A 300 -47.95 11.34 -3.56
CA GLY A 300 -48.03 12.52 -4.43
C GLY A 300 -47.23 13.73 -3.92
N ARG A 301 -46.33 13.53 -2.94
CA ARG A 301 -45.46 14.56 -2.34
C ARG A 301 -44.07 14.59 -2.99
N GLY A 302 -43.99 14.24 -4.28
CA GLY A 302 -42.73 14.11 -5.02
C GLY A 302 -41.87 15.38 -5.15
N ASN A 303 -42.39 16.54 -4.75
CA ASN A 303 -41.67 17.81 -4.82
C ASN A 303 -40.66 18.03 -3.68
N ILE A 304 -40.66 17.17 -2.66
CA ILE A 304 -39.73 17.27 -1.52
C ILE A 304 -38.56 16.32 -1.75
N LEU A 305 -37.51 16.82 -2.38
CA LEU A 305 -36.24 16.10 -2.50
C LEU A 305 -35.38 16.32 -1.25
N PRO A 306 -34.67 15.28 -0.77
CA PRO A 306 -33.64 15.44 0.24
C PRO A 306 -32.58 16.46 -0.20
N LYS A 307 -31.99 17.18 0.76
CA LYS A 307 -31.07 18.30 0.50
C LYS A 307 -29.83 17.93 -0.31
N ASP A 308 -29.39 16.67 -0.23
CA ASP A 308 -28.17 16.19 -0.89
C ASP A 308 -28.43 15.52 -2.24
N VAL A 309 -29.66 15.59 -2.76
CA VAL A 309 -30.01 15.00 -4.06
C VAL A 309 -29.76 16.01 -5.17
N LEU A 310 -28.93 15.64 -6.14
CA LEU A 310 -28.66 16.45 -7.33
C LEU A 310 -29.80 16.37 -8.34
N TYR A 311 -30.35 15.18 -8.54
CA TYR A 311 -31.46 14.96 -9.46
C TYR A 311 -32.25 13.70 -9.08
N LEU A 312 -33.50 13.70 -9.53
CA LEU A 312 -34.38 12.53 -9.57
C LEU A 312 -34.99 12.47 -10.97
N ILE A 313 -34.75 11.39 -11.70
CA ILE A 313 -35.29 11.19 -13.06
C ILE A 313 -36.13 9.93 -13.06
N SER A 314 -37.31 9.97 -13.68
CA SER A 314 -38.16 8.79 -13.88
C SER A 314 -38.07 8.31 -15.33
N SER A 315 -37.88 7.02 -15.53
CA SER A 315 -38.04 6.36 -16.84
C SER A 315 -39.29 5.48 -16.82
N SER A 316 -40.13 5.64 -17.85
CA SER A 316 -41.28 4.76 -18.12
C SER A 316 -40.90 3.50 -18.91
N ASN A 317 -39.68 3.43 -19.45
CA ASN A 317 -39.25 2.31 -20.27
C ASN A 317 -38.26 1.40 -19.50
N PRO A 318 -38.69 0.23 -19.02
CA PRO A 318 -37.84 -0.69 -18.27
C PRO A 318 -36.72 -1.32 -19.12
N ASN A 319 -36.77 -1.19 -20.46
CA ASN A 319 -35.81 -1.82 -21.37
C ASN A 319 -34.54 -0.99 -21.64
N ASN A 320 -34.47 0.28 -21.23
CA ASN A 320 -33.31 1.14 -21.51
C ASN A 320 -32.29 1.26 -20.37
N THR A 321 -32.61 0.79 -19.17
CA THR A 321 -31.64 0.68 -18.08
C THR A 321 -31.00 -0.70 -18.14
N SER A 322 -29.72 -0.76 -18.50
CA SER A 322 -28.89 -1.96 -18.60
C SER A 322 -29.13 -2.93 -17.42
N ARG A 323 -29.98 -3.92 -17.66
CA ARG A 323 -30.41 -4.95 -16.71
C ARG A 323 -29.30 -6.00 -16.65
N SER A 324 -28.40 -5.86 -15.68
CA SER A 324 -27.42 -6.88 -15.31
C SER A 324 -28.13 -7.88 -14.40
N ASP A 325 -28.52 -9.01 -14.98
CA ASP A 325 -28.91 -10.30 -14.38
C ASP A 325 -28.87 -10.40 -12.85
N SER A 326 -30.04 -10.30 -12.23
CA SER A 326 -30.33 -11.00 -10.97
C SER A 326 -31.78 -11.45 -10.99
N SER A 327 -31.97 -12.75 -11.20
CA SER A 327 -33.24 -13.47 -11.20
C SER A 327 -33.76 -13.67 -9.77
N ASP A 328 -33.99 -12.56 -9.05
CA ASP A 328 -34.74 -12.58 -7.79
C ASP A 328 -36.14 -12.02 -8.07
N ASN A 329 -37.13 -12.92 -8.07
CA ASN A 329 -38.54 -12.65 -8.37
C ASN A 329 -39.28 -11.79 -7.32
N ASN A 330 -38.56 -10.95 -6.56
CA ASN A 330 -39.17 -9.96 -5.67
C ASN A 330 -39.37 -8.66 -6.45
N GLU A 331 -40.36 -8.64 -7.34
CA GLU A 331 -40.68 -7.52 -8.24
C GLU A 331 -41.17 -6.23 -7.54
N GLY A 332 -41.14 -6.15 -6.20
CA GLY A 332 -41.76 -5.05 -5.46
C GLY A 332 -40.84 -3.96 -4.89
N GLU A 333 -39.60 -4.27 -4.48
CA GLU A 333 -38.87 -3.41 -3.53
C GLU A 333 -37.37 -3.22 -3.78
N TYR A 334 -36.90 -3.49 -4.99
CA TYR A 334 -35.46 -3.42 -5.27
C TYR A 334 -34.91 -1.98 -5.27
N ILE A 335 -33.87 -1.75 -4.46
CA ILE A 335 -32.96 -0.59 -4.56
C ILE A 335 -31.63 -1.15 -5.04
N SER A 336 -31.08 -0.56 -6.11
CA SER A 336 -29.81 -1.02 -6.67
C SER A 336 -28.66 -0.85 -5.69
N LYS A 337 -27.57 -1.56 -5.94
CA LYS A 337 -26.27 -1.21 -5.35
C LYS A 337 -25.82 0.18 -5.83
N ARG A 338 -24.90 0.77 -5.07
CA ARG A 338 -24.26 2.04 -5.37
C ARG A 338 -23.56 1.98 -6.73
N MET A 339 -23.90 2.90 -7.63
CA MET A 339 -23.24 3.06 -8.93
C MET A 339 -22.59 4.43 -9.04
N TYR A 340 -21.67 4.59 -9.98
CA TYR A 340 -20.91 5.82 -10.16
C TYR A 340 -20.95 6.28 -11.61
N ARG A 341 -20.93 7.59 -11.83
CA ARG A 341 -20.73 8.18 -13.16
C ARG A 341 -20.06 9.54 -13.08
N VAL A 342 -19.44 9.94 -14.19
CA VAL A 342 -18.91 11.30 -14.38
C VAL A 342 -19.81 11.99 -15.40
N LEU A 343 -20.35 13.16 -15.05
CA LEU A 343 -21.04 14.03 -15.99
C LEU A 343 -20.08 15.14 -16.44
N SER A 344 -19.80 15.15 -17.74
CA SER A 344 -19.07 16.23 -18.41
C SER A 344 -20.09 17.24 -18.92
N LEU A 345 -20.27 18.34 -18.18
CA LEU A 345 -21.06 19.47 -18.65
C LEU A 345 -20.19 20.31 -19.60
N PRO A 346 -20.71 20.78 -20.75
CA PRO A 346 -19.99 21.70 -21.62
C PRO A 346 -19.53 22.91 -20.78
N GLU A 347 -18.25 23.26 -20.86
CA GLU A 347 -17.60 24.38 -20.15
C GLU A 347 -17.37 24.23 -18.63
N ASN A 348 -17.80 23.14 -17.99
CA ASN A 348 -17.68 22.96 -16.54
C ASN A 348 -16.73 21.82 -16.13
N LYS A 349 -16.23 21.91 -14.89
CA LYS A 349 -15.44 20.84 -14.24
C LYS A 349 -16.27 19.54 -14.20
N PRO A 350 -15.63 18.35 -14.35
CA PRO A 350 -16.34 17.08 -14.28
C PRO A 350 -17.09 16.95 -12.96
N VAL A 351 -18.37 16.56 -13.02
CA VAL A 351 -19.21 16.33 -11.84
C VAL A 351 -19.26 14.84 -11.57
N TYR A 352 -18.72 14.43 -10.42
CA TYR A 352 -18.69 13.05 -9.97
C TYR A 352 -19.98 12.72 -9.21
N ILE A 353 -20.68 11.67 -9.63
CA ILE A 353 -22.00 11.32 -9.12
C ILE A 353 -22.02 9.88 -8.62
N ILE A 354 -22.65 9.71 -7.46
CA ILE A 354 -23.13 8.42 -6.96
C ILE A 354 -24.60 8.31 -7.30
N TRP A 355 -25.05 7.21 -7.87
CA TRP A 355 -26.45 7.06 -8.21
C TRP A 355 -26.99 5.68 -7.86
N TYR A 356 -28.31 5.64 -7.65
CA TYR A 356 -29.07 4.45 -7.33
C TYR A 356 -30.30 4.40 -8.24
N THR A 357 -30.78 3.20 -8.54
CA THR A 357 -32.09 3.00 -9.14
C THR A 357 -33.04 2.32 -8.18
N PHE A 358 -34.31 2.67 -8.27
CA PHE A 358 -35.36 2.03 -7.51
C PHE A 358 -36.66 2.03 -8.30
N TYR A 359 -37.54 1.08 -7.98
CA TYR A 359 -38.85 0.98 -8.60
C TYR A 359 -39.94 1.60 -7.70
N SER A 360 -40.87 2.34 -8.30
CA SER A 360 -42.07 2.84 -7.63
C SER A 360 -43.18 3.07 -8.65
N GLU A 361 -44.40 2.61 -8.34
CA GLU A 361 -45.61 2.88 -9.14
C GLU A 361 -45.48 2.61 -10.66
N GLY A 362 -44.89 1.48 -11.06
CA GLY A 362 -44.77 1.18 -12.50
C GLY A 362 -43.59 1.85 -13.19
N ARG A 363 -42.76 2.64 -12.48
CA ARG A 363 -41.66 3.41 -13.06
C ARG A 363 -40.34 3.12 -12.35
N ILE A 364 -39.25 3.22 -13.11
CA ILE A 364 -37.89 3.17 -12.56
C ILE A 364 -37.44 4.60 -12.33
N TYR A 365 -37.01 4.88 -11.11
CA TYR A 365 -36.43 6.16 -10.73
C TYR A 365 -34.92 6.01 -10.61
N GLU A 366 -34.22 7.02 -11.12
CA GLU A 366 -32.79 7.21 -10.93
C GLU A 366 -32.58 8.42 -10.02
N ILE A 367 -31.87 8.22 -8.93
CA ILE A 367 -31.53 9.27 -7.97
C ILE A 367 -30.02 9.46 -7.91
N GLY A 368 -29.58 10.71 -8.06
CA GLY A 368 -28.16 11.07 -8.06
C GLY A 368 -27.78 11.90 -6.85
N TYR A 369 -26.66 11.55 -6.25
CA TYR A 369 -25.98 12.22 -5.16
C TYR A 369 -24.63 12.76 -5.61
N PRO A 370 -24.17 13.91 -5.09
CA PRO A 370 -22.83 14.39 -5.37
C PRO A 370 -21.82 13.46 -4.68
N TYR A 371 -20.82 12.98 -5.42
CA TYR A 371 -19.74 12.17 -4.86
C TYR A 371 -18.95 12.92 -3.77
N GLU A 372 -18.93 14.25 -3.83
CA GLU A 372 -18.28 15.10 -2.82
C GLU A 372 -18.82 14.87 -1.40
N SER A 373 -20.12 14.58 -1.23
CA SER A 373 -20.67 14.30 0.11
C SER A 373 -20.12 13.00 0.69
N TYR A 374 -20.05 11.95 -0.13
CA TYR A 374 -19.42 10.69 0.25
C TYR A 374 -17.93 10.87 0.52
N SER A 375 -17.21 11.57 -0.35
CA SER A 375 -15.77 11.74 -0.21
C SER A 375 -15.37 12.58 1.00
N LYS A 376 -16.18 13.58 1.38
CA LYS A 376 -16.00 14.34 2.63
C LYS A 376 -16.18 13.47 3.87
N MET A 377 -17.16 12.57 3.86
CA MET A 377 -17.35 11.63 4.96
C MET A 377 -16.13 10.71 5.12
N ILE A 378 -15.66 10.10 4.03
CA ILE A 378 -14.44 9.27 4.04
C ILE A 378 -13.24 10.09 4.50
N HIS A 379 -13.04 11.29 3.94
CA HIS A 379 -11.93 12.16 4.29
C HIS A 379 -11.92 12.53 5.78
N SER A 380 -13.07 12.90 6.36
CA SER A 380 -13.18 13.26 7.77
C SER A 380 -12.73 12.11 8.67
N ILE A 381 -13.18 10.89 8.38
CA ILE A 381 -12.86 9.73 9.21
C ILE A 381 -11.40 9.33 9.04
N VAL A 382 -10.92 9.27 7.79
CA VAL A 382 -9.52 8.95 7.50
C VAL A 382 -8.57 9.97 8.10
N SER A 383 -8.93 11.26 8.13
CA SER A 383 -8.13 12.31 8.76
C SER A 383 -7.97 12.09 10.27
N ILE A 384 -9.03 11.66 10.96
CA ILE A 384 -8.96 11.32 12.39
C ILE A 384 -8.02 10.14 12.61
N ILE A 385 -8.14 9.08 11.81
CA ILE A 385 -7.25 7.90 11.93
C ILE A 385 -5.80 8.27 11.61
N ALA A 386 -5.57 9.08 10.57
CA ALA A 386 -4.26 9.59 10.21
C ALA A 386 -3.64 10.41 11.36
N LEU A 387 -4.43 11.27 12.00
CA LEU A 387 -3.99 12.04 13.16
C LEU A 387 -3.60 11.14 14.34
N ILE A 388 -4.41 10.12 14.65
CA ILE A 388 -4.11 9.12 15.69
C ILE A 388 -2.79 8.41 15.36
N LEU A 389 -2.61 8.00 14.11
CA LEU A 389 -1.44 7.27 13.65
C LEU A 389 -0.16 8.12 13.74
N ILE A 390 -0.20 9.36 13.25
CA ILE A 390 0.91 10.31 13.34
C ILE A 390 1.23 10.61 14.81
N SER A 391 0.21 10.89 15.62
CA SER A 391 0.38 11.20 17.05
C SER A 391 0.99 10.02 17.82
N SER A 392 0.51 8.80 17.56
CA SER A 392 1.04 7.57 18.14
C SER A 392 2.49 7.33 17.73
N SER A 393 2.82 7.60 16.46
CA SER A 393 4.19 7.47 15.95
C SER A 393 5.14 8.48 16.60
N ILE A 394 4.72 9.74 16.71
CA ILE A 394 5.49 10.80 17.39
C ILE A 394 5.68 10.44 18.86
N PHE A 395 4.62 9.99 19.53
CA PHE A 395 4.69 9.54 20.92
C PHE A 395 5.67 8.38 21.09
N LEU A 396 5.61 7.35 20.26
CA LEU A 396 6.54 6.22 20.32
C LEU A 396 7.98 6.65 20.06
N ILE A 397 8.22 7.52 19.07
CA ILE A 397 9.57 7.95 18.71
C ILE A 397 10.18 8.88 19.77
N LEU A 398 9.38 9.75 20.41
CA LEU A 398 9.88 10.76 21.36
C LEU A 398 9.73 10.37 22.83
N ALA A 399 8.56 9.86 23.23
CA ALA A 399 8.24 9.59 24.63
C ALA A 399 8.79 8.24 25.10
N LEU A 400 8.70 7.17 24.29
CA LEU A 400 9.16 5.85 24.71
C LEU A 400 10.65 5.82 25.09
N PRO A 401 11.58 6.44 24.33
CA PRO A 401 12.99 6.47 24.73
C PRO A 401 13.21 7.24 26.04
N TYR A 402 12.45 8.31 26.25
CA TYR A 402 12.52 9.10 27.47
C TYR A 402 12.05 8.29 28.68
N LEU A 403 10.90 7.61 28.58
CA LEU A 403 10.35 6.78 29.65
C LEU A 403 11.29 5.64 30.05
N ILE A 404 11.86 4.94 29.06
CA ILE A 404 12.82 3.85 29.33
C ILE A 404 14.08 4.39 30.01
N ARG A 405 14.63 5.52 29.54
CA ARG A 405 15.82 6.14 30.17
C ARG A 405 15.54 6.60 31.60
N LYS A 406 14.38 7.19 31.85
CA LYS A 406 13.97 7.62 33.19
C LYS A 406 13.84 6.40 34.12
N GLY A 407 13.09 5.37 33.71
CA GLY A 407 12.92 4.15 34.52
C GLY A 407 14.25 3.46 34.84
N LEU A 408 15.19 3.40 33.89
CA LEU A 408 16.53 2.86 34.15
C LEU A 408 17.33 3.71 35.17
N ARG A 409 17.19 5.04 35.13
CA ARG A 409 17.86 5.95 36.07
C ARG A 409 17.29 5.83 37.48
N ASP A 410 15.97 5.71 37.59
CA ASP A 410 15.29 5.55 38.88
C ASP A 410 15.73 4.23 39.55
N LEU A 411 15.77 3.12 38.79
CA LEU A 411 16.28 1.82 39.27
C LEU A 411 17.74 1.86 39.74
N THR A 412 18.60 2.65 39.10
CA THR A 412 19.99 2.80 39.55
C THR A 412 20.11 3.62 40.83
N THR A 413 19.18 4.57 41.06
CA THR A 413 19.19 5.42 42.26
C THR A 413 18.74 4.63 43.48
N ASP A 414 17.70 3.80 43.33
CA ASP A 414 17.19 2.94 44.40
C ASP A 414 18.21 1.87 44.84
N ARG A 415 19.05 1.38 43.91
CA ARG A 415 20.15 0.44 44.23
C ARG A 415 21.31 1.06 45.01
N ILE A 416 21.45 2.39 45.00
CA ILE A 416 22.51 3.10 45.74
C ILE A 416 21.99 3.50 47.13
N ALA A 417 20.66 3.55 47.31
CA ALA A 417 20.02 3.87 48.59
C ALA A 417 19.80 2.65 49.51
N LEU A 418 19.99 1.43 49.00
CA LEU A 418 20.02 0.15 49.73
C LEU A 418 21.46 -0.29 49.96
#